data_AF-A0A1L3Q3N3-F1
#
_entry.id   AF-A0A1L3Q3N3-F1
#
_cell.length_a   1.000
_cell.length_b   1.000
_cell.length_c   1.000
_cell.angle_alpha   90.00
_cell.angle_beta   90.00
_cell.angle_gamma   90.00
#
_symmetry.space_group_name_H-M   'P 1'
#
loop_
_entity.id
_entity.type
_entity.pdbx_description
1 polymer ?
#
loop_
_entity_poly.entity_id
_entity_poly.type
_entity_poly.pdbx_seq_one_letter_code
_entity_poly.pdbx_strand_id
1 'polypeptide(L)'
;MSEENKRKTAFMMAIIVGFLDILVLYLGTIRPDHIGWAVASTGIITFLGTLMLINHLSKSTDFDKGEVRKAMTGAFIVVYFSLVSLLTLTDIGISDTELAKTIIAHFTYLVGIVVVFYFGSRAVENYLNLPQKPGK
;
A
#
# COMPACT_ATOMS: atom_id res chain seq x y z
N MET A 1 24.51 -5.99 -12.72
CA MET A 1 23.48 -7.02 -12.46
C MET A 1 22.56 -7.05 -13.69
N SER A 2 22.30 -8.21 -14.31
CA SER A 2 21.43 -8.26 -15.49
C SER A 2 19.99 -7.85 -15.10
N GLU A 3 19.25 -7.24 -16.03
CA GLU A 3 17.85 -6.81 -15.82
C GLU A 3 16.95 -7.98 -15.39
N GLU A 4 17.27 -9.20 -15.83
CA GLU A 4 16.57 -10.42 -15.40
C GLU A 4 16.80 -10.72 -13.91
N ASN A 5 18.04 -10.57 -13.42
CA ASN A 5 18.36 -10.78 -12.01
C ASN A 5 17.72 -9.70 -11.11
N LYS A 6 17.63 -8.45 -11.58
CA LYS A 6 16.89 -7.38 -10.88
C LYS A 6 15.41 -7.72 -10.71
N ARG A 7 14.75 -8.19 -11.78
CA ARG A 7 13.32 -8.57 -11.73
C ARG A 7 13.08 -9.78 -10.82
N LYS A 8 13.97 -10.78 -10.84
CA LYS A 8 13.89 -11.94 -9.94
C LYS A 8 14.02 -11.52 -8.47
N THR A 9 14.97 -10.63 -8.16
CA THR A 9 15.16 -10.10 -6.81
C THR A 9 13.95 -9.27 -6.35
N ALA A 10 13.41 -8.40 -7.21
CA ALA A 10 12.20 -7.65 -6.90
C ALA A 10 10.99 -8.56 -6.67
N PHE A 11 10.83 -9.61 -7.49
CA PHE A 11 9.75 -10.58 -7.28
C PHE A 11 9.89 -11.31 -5.95
N MET A 12 11.11 -11.73 -5.59
CA MET A 12 11.40 -12.35 -4.30
C MET A 12 11.14 -11.39 -3.12
N MET A 13 11.51 -10.12 -3.23
CA MET A 13 11.17 -9.09 -2.24
C MET A 13 9.66 -8.95 -2.05
N ALA A 14 8.87 -8.95 -3.13
CA ALA A 14 7.41 -8.87 -3.05
C ALA A 14 6.81 -10.09 -2.33
N ILE A 15 7.34 -11.29 -2.60
CA ILE A 15 6.94 -12.52 -1.89
C ILE A 15 7.25 -12.42 -0.40
N ILE A 16 8.45 -11.95 -0.04
CA ILE A 16 8.86 -11.79 1.36
C ILE A 16 7.94 -10.83 2.09
N VAL A 17 7.65 -9.67 1.47
CA VAL A 17 6.71 -8.67 2.04
C VAL A 17 5.33 -9.27 2.23
N GLY A 18 4.78 -9.94 1.22
CA GLY A 18 3.47 -10.59 1.32
C GLY A 18 3.42 -11.68 2.39
N PHE A 19 4.49 -12.47 2.51
CA PHE A 19 4.60 -13.49 3.56
C PHE A 19 4.66 -12.87 4.97
N LEU A 20 5.41 -11.79 5.14
CA LEU A 20 5.47 -11.04 6.40
C LEU A 20 4.11 -10.44 6.76
N ASP A 21 3.40 -9.86 5.79
CA ASP A 21 2.07 -9.29 5.99
C ASP A 21 1.06 -10.36 6.45
N ILE A 22 1.06 -11.53 5.79
CA ILE A 22 0.23 -12.67 6.19
C ILE A 22 0.60 -13.17 7.59
N LEU A 23 1.89 -13.30 7.90
CA LEU A 23 2.36 -13.74 9.22
C LEU A 23 1.91 -12.78 10.33
N VAL A 24 2.03 -11.47 10.11
CA VAL A 24 1.60 -10.45 11.07
C VAL A 24 0.10 -10.49 11.29
N LEU A 25 -0.69 -10.60 10.22
CA LEU A 25 -2.15 -10.71 10.31
C LEU A 25 -2.58 -12.01 11.02
N TYR A 26 -1.89 -13.11 10.73
CA TYR A 26 -2.13 -14.39 11.40
C TYR A 26 -1.85 -14.29 12.91
N LEU A 27 -0.71 -13.73 13.31
CA LEU A 27 -0.38 -13.49 14.72
C LEU A 27 -1.38 -12.54 15.40
N GLY A 28 -1.85 -11.52 14.68
CA GLY A 28 -2.89 -10.60 15.15
C GLY A 28 -4.25 -11.25 15.36
N THR A 29 -4.57 -12.31 14.62
CA THR A 29 -5.84 -13.04 14.75
C THR A 29 -5.86 -13.98 15.96
N ILE A 30 -4.70 -14.52 16.37
CA ILE A 30 -4.59 -15.40 17.54
C ILE A 30 -4.87 -14.63 18.85
N ARG A 31 -4.60 -13.32 18.89
CA ARG A 31 -4.89 -12.45 20.03
C ARG A 31 -5.70 -11.23 19.57
N PRO A 32 -7.05 -11.32 19.58
CA PRO A 32 -7.92 -10.30 18.99
C PRO A 32 -7.74 -8.89 19.60
N ASP A 33 -7.25 -8.82 20.85
CA ASP A 33 -6.90 -7.58 21.56
C ASP A 33 -5.84 -6.73 20.84
N HIS A 34 -5.15 -7.29 19.83
CA HIS A 34 -4.04 -6.67 19.12
C HIS A 34 -4.25 -6.56 17.59
N ILE A 35 -5.47 -6.73 17.08
CA ILE A 35 -5.75 -6.59 15.63
C ILE A 35 -5.30 -5.21 15.11
N GLY A 36 -5.47 -4.14 15.89
CA GLY A 36 -5.00 -2.80 15.52
C GLY A 36 -3.48 -2.71 15.32
N TRP A 37 -2.69 -3.42 16.14
CA TRP A 37 -1.23 -3.49 16.00
C TRP A 37 -0.83 -4.27 14.76
N ALA A 38 -1.54 -5.36 14.44
CA ALA A 38 -1.29 -6.13 13.23
C ALA A 38 -1.52 -5.29 11.97
N VAL A 39 -2.66 -4.60 11.91
CA VAL A 39 -3.03 -3.72 10.79
C VAL A 39 -2.02 -2.58 10.62
N ALA A 40 -1.62 -1.92 11.70
CA ALA A 40 -0.62 -0.85 11.65
C ALA A 40 0.74 -1.38 11.16
N SER A 41 1.14 -2.56 11.63
CA SER A 41 2.40 -3.20 11.24
C SER A 41 2.38 -3.61 9.76
N THR A 42 1.28 -4.19 9.27
CA THR A 42 1.06 -4.47 7.84
C THR A 42 1.25 -3.20 7.00
N GLY A 43 0.67 -2.07 7.41
CA GLY A 43 0.85 -0.81 6.70
C GLY A 43 2.31 -0.35 6.59
N ILE A 44 3.07 -0.47 7.68
CA ILE A 44 4.50 -0.11 7.71
C ILE A 44 5.31 -1.08 6.83
N ILE A 45 5.09 -2.38 6.96
CA ILE A 45 5.79 -3.43 6.21
C ILE A 45 5.51 -3.28 4.72
N THR A 46 4.24 -3.14 4.32
CA THR A 46 3.88 -2.93 2.92
C THR A 46 4.45 -1.62 2.39
N PHE A 47 4.44 -0.53 3.16
CA PHE A 47 5.01 0.75 2.73
C PHE A 47 6.50 0.65 2.45
N LEU A 48 7.28 0.17 3.43
CA LEU A 48 8.73 0.02 3.30
C LEU A 48 9.08 -1.01 2.23
N GLY A 49 8.35 -2.12 2.17
CA GLY A 49 8.51 -3.16 1.16
C GLY A 49 8.26 -2.62 -0.25
N THR A 50 7.17 -1.90 -0.46
CA THR A 50 6.84 -1.28 -1.76
C THR A 50 7.84 -0.19 -2.13
N LEU A 51 8.30 0.61 -1.16
CA LEU A 51 9.32 1.63 -1.39
C LEU A 51 10.66 1.00 -1.81
N MET A 52 11.08 -0.08 -1.14
CA MET A 52 12.28 -0.83 -1.47
C MET A 52 12.17 -1.47 -2.86
N LEU A 53 11.00 -2.02 -3.21
CA LEU A 53 10.71 -2.56 -4.55
C LEU A 53 10.82 -1.49 -5.64
N ILE A 54 10.18 -0.33 -5.43
CA ILE A 54 10.19 0.76 -6.40
C ILE A 54 11.61 1.27 -6.59
N ASN A 55 12.36 1.51 -5.51
CA ASN A 55 13.74 1.96 -5.57
C ASN A 55 14.66 0.92 -6.24
N HIS A 56 14.48 -0.38 -5.97
CA HIS A 56 15.28 -1.43 -6.61
C HIS A 56 15.02 -1.55 -8.12
N LEU A 57 13.76 -1.32 -8.54
CA LEU A 57 13.35 -1.31 -9.94
C LEU A 57 13.63 0.03 -10.63
N SER A 58 13.85 1.09 -9.85
CA SER A 58 14.20 2.40 -10.39
C SER A 58 15.62 2.41 -10.93
N LYS A 59 15.83 3.22 -11.97
CA LYS A 59 17.16 3.43 -12.54
C LYS A 59 17.88 4.61 -11.88
N SER A 60 17.17 5.43 -11.10
CA SER A 60 17.72 6.53 -10.30
C SER A 60 18.00 6.06 -8.87
N THR A 61 19.12 6.51 -8.30
CA THR A 61 19.51 6.24 -6.92
C THR A 61 18.85 7.15 -5.89
N ASP A 62 18.13 8.18 -6.35
CA ASP A 62 17.40 9.12 -5.49
C ASP A 62 15.93 8.76 -5.38
N PHE A 63 15.43 8.81 -4.15
CA PHE A 63 14.00 8.67 -3.87
C PHE A 63 13.27 9.92 -4.36
N ASP A 64 12.73 9.84 -5.58
CA ASP A 64 11.85 10.88 -6.09
C ASP A 64 10.54 10.92 -5.28
N LYS A 65 9.96 12.13 -5.16
CA LYS A 65 8.65 12.35 -4.52
C LYS A 65 7.57 11.48 -5.14
N GLY A 66 7.68 11.17 -6.44
CA GLY A 66 6.79 10.26 -7.14
C GLY A 66 6.87 8.80 -6.65
N GLU A 67 8.05 8.32 -6.23
CA GLU A 67 8.24 6.95 -5.74
C GLU A 67 7.64 6.75 -4.36
N VAL A 68 7.87 7.70 -3.45
CA VAL A 68 7.27 7.69 -2.10
C VAL A 68 5.73 7.74 -2.20
N ARG A 69 5.19 8.56 -3.10
CA ARG A 69 3.74 8.67 -3.33
C ARG A 69 3.13 7.35 -3.84
N LYS A 70 3.81 6.66 -4.74
CA LYS A 70 3.41 5.32 -5.23
C LYS A 70 3.43 4.29 -4.09
N ALA A 71 4.51 4.25 -3.32
CA ALA A 71 4.65 3.31 -2.19
C ALA A 71 3.55 3.53 -1.14
N MET A 72 3.27 4.80 -0.81
CA MET A 72 2.21 5.17 0.12
C MET A 72 0.83 4.72 -0.38
N THR A 73 0.52 5.00 -1.65
CA THR A 73 -0.76 4.59 -2.25
C THR A 73 -0.92 3.08 -2.26
N GLY A 74 0.14 2.34 -2.61
CA GLY A 74 0.16 0.88 -2.57
C GLY A 74 -0.11 0.33 -1.17
N ALA A 75 0.55 0.88 -0.15
CA ALA A 75 0.37 0.47 1.24
C ALA A 75 -1.07 0.67 1.72
N PHE A 76 -1.67 1.84 1.47
CA PHE A 76 -3.07 2.10 1.85
C PHE A 76 -4.05 1.14 1.17
N ILE A 77 -3.83 0.83 -0.11
CA ILE A 77 -4.67 -0.13 -0.86
C ILE A 77 -4.55 -1.53 -0.26
N VAL A 78 -3.33 -2.01 -0.01
CA VAL A 78 -3.09 -3.35 0.56
C VAL A 78 -3.67 -3.45 1.96
N VAL A 79 -3.45 -2.48 2.83
CA VAL A 79 -4.02 -2.46 4.19
C VAL A 79 -5.54 -2.49 4.14
N TYR A 80 -6.16 -1.73 3.23
CA TYR A 80 -7.61 -1.73 3.05
C TYR A 80 -8.13 -3.10 2.64
N PHE A 81 -7.54 -3.74 1.63
CA PHE A 81 -7.94 -5.07 1.21
C PHE A 81 -7.68 -6.12 2.29
N SER A 82 -6.57 -6.03 3.02
CA SER A 82 -6.27 -6.89 4.16
C SER A 82 -7.30 -6.74 5.28
N LEU A 83 -7.69 -5.52 5.63
CA LEU A 83 -8.73 -5.23 6.62
C LEU A 83 -10.09 -5.81 6.19
N VAL A 84 -10.52 -5.50 4.96
CA VAL A 84 -11.80 -5.98 4.42
C VAL A 84 -11.80 -7.51 4.37
N SER A 85 -10.71 -8.14 3.92
CA SER A 85 -10.58 -9.60 3.86
C SER A 85 -10.59 -10.21 5.26
N LEU A 86 -9.84 -9.65 6.22
CA LEU A 86 -9.82 -10.14 7.60
C LEU A 86 -11.23 -10.13 8.18
N LEU A 87 -11.93 -8.99 8.09
CA LEU A 87 -13.27 -8.83 8.66
C LEU A 87 -14.30 -9.73 7.97
N THR A 88 -14.21 -9.92 6.65
CA THR A 88 -15.15 -10.76 5.90
C THR A 88 -14.90 -12.26 6.07
N LEU A 89 -13.65 -12.70 6.27
CA LEU A 89 -13.29 -14.12 6.39
C LEU A 89 -13.30 -14.65 7.83
N THR A 90 -13.08 -13.81 8.85
CA THR A 90 -12.86 -14.33 10.22
C THR A 90 -14.14 -14.53 11.05
N ASP A 91 -15.34 -14.30 10.52
CA ASP A 91 -16.60 -14.36 11.29
C ASP A 91 -16.56 -13.55 12.61
N ILE A 92 -15.57 -12.65 12.75
CA ILE A 92 -15.44 -11.66 13.81
C ILE A 92 -16.55 -10.64 13.53
N GLY A 93 -17.76 -11.00 13.95
CA GLY A 93 -19.03 -10.27 13.89
C GLY A 93 -18.98 -8.88 13.25
N ILE A 94 -18.93 -8.81 11.91
CA ILE A 94 -19.34 -7.61 11.17
C ILE A 94 -20.80 -7.25 11.52
N SER A 95 -21.57 -8.23 12.00
CA SER A 95 -22.99 -8.09 12.33
C SER A 95 -23.26 -7.23 13.56
N ASP A 96 -22.41 -7.22 14.60
CA ASP A 96 -22.85 -6.75 15.94
C ASP A 96 -22.10 -5.55 16.56
N THR A 97 -21.01 -5.05 15.97
CA THR A 97 -20.28 -3.91 16.55
C THR A 97 -20.29 -2.66 15.67
N GLU A 98 -20.99 -1.61 16.13
CA GLU A 98 -21.05 -0.26 15.52
C GLU A 98 -19.65 0.33 15.28
N LEU A 99 -18.69 -0.06 16.12
CA LEU A 99 -17.28 0.31 16.04
C LEU A 99 -16.60 -0.24 14.77
N ALA A 100 -16.84 -1.51 14.40
CA ALA A 100 -16.24 -2.09 13.19
C ALA A 100 -16.75 -1.39 11.92
N LYS A 101 -18.06 -1.13 11.84
CA LYS A 101 -18.67 -0.40 10.71
C LYS A 101 -18.09 1.01 10.58
N THR A 102 -17.91 1.70 11.70
CA THR A 102 -17.32 3.04 11.75
C THR A 102 -15.88 3.03 11.28
N ILE A 103 -15.04 2.10 11.75
CA ILE A 103 -13.64 1.99 11.35
C ILE A 103 -13.51 1.72 9.84
N ILE A 104 -14.29 0.77 9.30
CA ILE A 104 -14.27 0.45 7.87
C ILE A 104 -14.65 1.69 7.05
N ALA A 105 -15.71 2.41 7.44
CA ALA A 105 -16.16 3.59 6.71
C ALA A 105 -15.08 4.68 6.66
N HIS A 106 -14.43 4.98 7.80
CA HIS A 106 -13.35 5.96 7.85
C HIS A 106 -12.13 5.52 7.04
N PHE A 107 -11.73 4.24 7.12
CA PHE A 107 -10.63 3.71 6.32
C PHE A 107 -10.93 3.76 4.82
N THR A 108 -12.16 3.43 4.43
CA THR A 108 -12.61 3.52 3.03
C THR A 108 -12.46 4.95 2.51
N TYR A 109 -12.87 5.94 3.32
CA TYR A 109 -12.75 7.35 2.96
C TYR A 109 -11.28 7.78 2.84
N LEU A 110 -10.42 7.40 3.79
CA LEU A 110 -8.99 7.70 3.74
C LEU A 110 -8.33 7.11 2.50
N VAL A 111 -8.62 5.85 2.18
CA VAL A 111 -8.10 5.18 0.97
C VAL A 111 -8.60 5.90 -0.28
N GLY A 112 -9.88 6.27 -0.31
CA GLY A 112 -10.46 7.07 -1.39
C GLY A 112 -9.71 8.38 -1.62
N ILE A 113 -9.44 9.14 -0.55
CA ILE A 113 -8.65 10.39 -0.63
C ILE A 113 -7.25 10.11 -1.17
N VAL A 114 -6.55 9.10 -0.63
CA VAL A 114 -5.16 8.77 -1.04
C VAL A 114 -5.11 8.40 -2.52
N VAL A 115 -6.07 7.59 -3.00
CA VAL A 115 -6.16 7.19 -4.40
C VAL A 115 -6.46 8.39 -5.30
N VAL A 116 -7.45 9.23 -4.95
CA VAL A 116 -7.76 10.45 -5.72
C VAL A 116 -6.57 11.40 -5.76
N PHE A 117 -5.89 11.61 -4.63
CA PHE A 117 -4.70 12.44 -4.56
C PHE A 117 -3.54 11.88 -5.40
N TYR A 118 -3.34 10.56 -5.40
CA TYR A 118 -2.34 9.91 -6.24
C TYR A 118 -2.56 10.18 -7.72
N PHE A 119 -3.79 9.92 -8.21
CA PHE A 119 -4.12 10.14 -9.61
C PHE A 119 -4.14 11.63 -9.97
N GLY A 120 -4.68 12.48 -9.10
CA GLY A 120 -4.73 13.93 -9.28
C GLY A 120 -3.34 14.56 -9.35
N SER A 121 -2.46 14.24 -8.39
CA SER A 121 -1.07 14.72 -8.40
C SER A 121 -0.32 14.27 -9.65
N ARG A 122 -0.53 13.03 -10.11
CA ARG A 122 0.09 12.50 -11.33
C ARG A 122 -0.43 13.19 -12.60
N ALA A 123 -1.73 13.50 -12.66
CA ALA A 123 -2.32 14.24 -13.78
C ALA A 123 -1.75 15.66 -13.88
N VAL A 124 -1.63 16.36 -12.75
CA VAL A 124 -1.05 17.71 -12.68
C VAL A 124 0.44 17.71 -13.07
N GLU A 125 1.20 16.76 -12.53
CA GLU A 125 2.63 16.61 -12.84
C GLU A 125 2.85 16.34 -14.33
N ASN A 126 2.06 15.45 -14.92
CA ASN A 126 2.11 15.19 -16.35
C ASN A 126 1.73 16.42 -17.19
N TYR A 127 0.75 17.22 -16.77
CA TYR A 127 0.33 18.44 -17.46
C TYR A 127 1.42 19.52 -17.44
N LEU A 128 2.07 19.72 -16.29
CA LEU A 128 3.15 20.70 -16.13
C LEU A 128 4.44 20.28 -16.85
N ASN A 129 4.69 18.98 -17.00
CA ASN A 129 5.84 18.43 -17.71
C ASN A 129 5.63 18.26 -19.22
N LEU A 130 4.48 18.70 -19.77
CA LEU A 130 4.32 18.73 -21.23
C LEU A 130 5.31 19.74 -21.83
N PRO A 131 6.12 19.35 -22.83
CA PRO A 131 6.91 20.32 -23.58
C PRO A 131 5.92 21.31 -24.18
N GLN A 132 6.03 22.59 -23.79
CA GLN A 132 5.22 23.63 -24.39
C GLN A 132 5.48 23.58 -25.90
N LYS A 133 4.46 23.17 -26.67
CA LYS A 133 4.51 23.29 -28.12
C LYS A 133 4.85 24.76 -28.41
N PRO A 134 5.90 25.07 -29.19
CA PRO A 134 6.12 26.43 -29.63
C PRO A 134 4.84 26.88 -30.34
N GLY A 135 4.21 27.92 -29.78
CA GLY A 135 3.05 28.55 -30.38
C GLY A 135 3.36 28.92 -31.81
N LYS A 136 2.46 28.56 -32.72
CA LYS A 136 2.43 29.07 -34.09
C LYS A 136 2.12 30.56 -34.10
#